data_AF-A0A5E4V1N1-F1
#
_entry.id   AF-A0A5E4V1N1-F1
#
_cell.length_a   1.000
_cell.length_b   1.000
_cell.length_c   1.000
_cell.angle_alpha   90.00
_cell.angle_beta   90.00
_cell.angle_gamma   90.00
#
_symmetry.space_group_name_H-M   'P 1'
#
loop_
_entity.id
_entity.type
_entity.pdbx_description
1 polymer ?
#
loop_
_entity_poly.entity_id
_entity_poly.type
_entity_poly.pdbx_seq_one_letter_code
_entity_poly.pdbx_strand_id
1 'polypeptide(L)'
;MIDRISGASSPTHPYGASAIGASPAASQNPLLSTMGLAHDRLSTLQSMADTWLASAQTRVNVARDASGFGTLASEMAKRAADGAKPEVLPKTLRDFAVEHALVSPQAADAPFDAASLQALASQLQSLALTDGASSTSEQIQLKRFVTSYDNTLTLYNAVIARLGEVTKKIVNSL
;
A
#
# COMPACT_ATOMS: atom_id res chain seq x y z
N MET A 1 32.87 51.50 1.00
CA MET A 1 31.66 50.65 1.09
C MET A 1 32.03 49.47 1.94
N ILE A 2 31.47 49.42 3.16
CA ILE A 2 31.76 48.43 4.20
C ILE A 2 30.67 47.36 4.08
N ASP A 3 31.03 46.12 3.77
CA ASP A 3 30.12 44.99 3.89
C ASP A 3 30.57 44.08 5.03
N ARG A 4 29.60 43.71 5.86
CA ARG A 4 29.78 43.27 7.25
C ARG A 4 29.84 41.76 7.31
N ILE A 5 30.99 41.25 7.75
CA ILE A 5 31.19 39.87 8.19
C ILE A 5 30.41 39.70 9.51
N SER A 6 29.19 39.16 9.44
CA SER A 6 28.39 38.87 10.63
C SER A 6 28.74 37.47 11.14
N GLY A 7 29.26 37.43 12.36
CA GLY A 7 29.72 36.24 13.05
C GLY A 7 28.62 35.24 13.34
N ALA A 8 29.00 33.96 13.23
CA ALA A 8 28.26 32.84 13.77
C ALA A 8 28.23 32.95 15.30
N SER A 9 27.03 33.10 15.86
CA SER A 9 26.76 32.92 17.29
C SER A 9 25.88 31.70 17.45
N SER A 10 26.34 30.74 18.26
CA SER A 10 25.72 29.46 18.58
C SER A 10 24.29 29.61 19.11
N PRO A 11 23.38 28.63 18.88
CA PRO A 11 22.07 28.64 19.49
C PRO A 11 22.16 28.15 20.94
N THR A 12 22.28 29.08 21.88
CA THR A 12 22.08 28.81 23.32
C THR A 12 20.59 28.90 23.64
N HIS A 13 20.01 27.81 24.13
CA HIS A 13 18.62 27.71 24.58
C HIS A 13 18.26 28.77 25.63
N PRO A 14 17.17 29.54 25.46
CA PRO A 14 16.54 30.20 26.58
C PRO A 14 15.56 29.24 27.26
N TYR A 15 15.94 28.77 28.46
CA TYR A 15 15.00 28.31 29.47
C TYR A 15 14.06 29.49 29.80
N GLY A 16 12.86 29.49 29.23
CA GLY A 16 11.78 30.42 29.55
C GLY A 16 10.72 29.69 30.36
N ALA A 17 10.75 29.89 31.68
CA ALA A 17 9.64 29.53 32.56
C ALA A 17 8.50 30.56 32.42
N SER A 18 7.26 30.09 32.61
CA SER A 18 5.95 30.78 32.67
C SER A 18 5.08 30.50 31.44
N ALA A 19 3.80 30.13 31.52
CA ALA A 19 2.87 30.14 32.63
C ALA A 19 1.90 28.96 32.54
N ILE A 20 1.47 28.51 33.71
CA ILE A 20 0.37 27.57 33.93
C ILE A 20 -0.91 28.26 33.41
N GLY A 21 -1.21 28.04 32.12
CA GLY A 21 -2.49 28.35 31.53
C GLY A 21 -3.36 27.10 31.61
N ALA A 22 -4.18 27.01 32.65
CA ALA A 22 -5.20 25.98 32.77
C ALA A 22 -6.16 26.07 31.57
N SER A 23 -6.02 25.15 30.61
CA SER A 23 -7.05 24.87 29.61
C SER A 23 -8.04 23.84 30.15
N PRO A 24 -9.33 23.96 29.84
CA PRO A 24 -10.40 23.37 30.63
C PRO A 24 -10.62 21.89 30.30
N ALA A 25 -10.67 21.05 31.34
CA ALA A 25 -11.47 19.83 31.44
C ALA A 25 -11.52 18.87 30.21
N ALA A 26 -10.40 18.58 29.55
CA ALA A 26 -10.28 17.38 28.72
C ALA A 26 -9.97 16.17 29.62
N SER A 27 -11.02 15.49 30.12
CA SER A 27 -11.01 14.14 30.71
C SER A 27 -9.69 13.70 31.39
N GLN A 28 -9.55 13.97 32.68
CA GLN A 28 -8.41 13.55 33.53
C GLN A 28 -8.37 12.02 33.82
N ASN A 29 -8.78 11.17 32.88
CA ASN A 29 -8.67 9.73 33.02
C ASN A 29 -7.61 9.17 32.05
N PRO A 30 -6.36 8.94 32.49
CA PRO A 30 -5.28 8.47 31.63
C PRO A 30 -5.58 7.09 31.00
N LEU A 31 -6.45 6.29 31.61
CA LEU A 31 -6.92 5.01 31.07
C LEU A 31 -7.85 5.23 29.86
N LEU A 32 -8.77 6.20 29.92
CA LEU A 32 -9.63 6.54 28.78
C LEU A 32 -8.84 7.17 27.64
N SER A 33 -7.84 8.01 27.94
CA SER A 33 -6.96 8.61 26.92
C SER A 33 -6.11 7.55 26.21
N THR A 34 -5.59 6.56 26.95
CA THR A 34 -4.83 5.44 26.37
C THR A 34 -5.72 4.50 25.55
N MET A 35 -6.97 4.27 25.97
CA MET A 35 -7.96 3.55 25.18
C MET A 35 -8.31 4.26 23.87
N GLY A 36 -8.55 5.58 23.92
CA GLY A 36 -8.80 6.38 22.72
C GLY A 36 -7.64 6.30 21.74
N LEU A 37 -6.42 6.48 22.23
CA LEU A 37 -5.21 6.36 21.40
C LEU A 37 -5.05 4.96 20.79
N ALA A 38 -5.29 3.89 21.57
CA ALA A 38 -5.21 2.52 21.07
C ALA A 38 -6.28 2.25 19.99
N HIS A 39 -7.50 2.77 20.18
CA HIS A 39 -8.58 2.68 19.21
C HIS A 39 -8.22 3.39 17.90
N ASP A 40 -7.71 4.63 17.97
CA ASP A 40 -7.30 5.39 16.78
C ASP A 40 -6.18 4.67 16.00
N ARG A 41 -5.24 4.04 16.72
CA ARG A 41 -4.17 3.24 16.11
C ARG A 41 -4.70 1.98 15.43
N LEU A 42 -5.65 1.27 16.04
CA LEU A 42 -6.31 0.11 15.41
C LEU A 42 -7.07 0.51 14.16
N SER A 43 -7.86 1.59 14.24
CA SER A 43 -8.62 2.13 13.11
C SER A 43 -7.71 2.50 11.93
N THR A 44 -6.58 3.15 12.23
CA THR A 44 -5.56 3.48 11.22
C THR A 44 -4.96 2.21 10.59
N LEU A 45 -4.58 1.22 11.41
CA LEU A 45 -4.02 -0.04 10.92
C LEU A 45 -5.00 -0.81 10.04
N GLN A 46 -6.28 -0.84 10.43
CA GLN A 46 -7.33 -1.46 9.65
C GLN A 46 -7.49 -0.78 8.29
N SER A 47 -7.55 0.56 8.26
CA SER A 47 -7.64 1.31 7.01
C SER A 47 -6.44 1.05 6.07
N MET A 48 -5.22 0.96 6.63
CA MET A 48 -4.03 0.60 5.87
C MET A 48 -4.09 -0.84 5.33
N ALA A 49 -4.60 -1.78 6.12
CA ALA A 49 -4.76 -3.17 5.71
C ALA A 49 -5.81 -3.33 4.59
N ASP A 50 -6.95 -2.64 4.70
CA ASP A 50 -8.00 -2.64 3.68
C ASP A 50 -7.49 -2.06 2.35
N THR A 51 -6.76 -0.95 2.42
CA THR A 51 -6.13 -0.32 1.24
C THR A 51 -5.10 -1.25 0.60
N TRP A 52 -4.28 -1.90 1.41
CA TRP A 52 -3.28 -2.85 0.94
C TRP A 52 -3.94 -4.07 0.28
N LEU A 53 -4.99 -4.62 0.89
CA LEU A 53 -5.71 -5.77 0.35
C LEU A 53 -6.37 -5.44 -0.99
N ALA A 54 -6.99 -4.27 -1.11
CA ALA A 54 -7.54 -3.80 -2.38
C ALA A 54 -6.46 -3.69 -3.46
N SER A 55 -5.30 -3.10 -3.11
CA SER A 55 -4.15 -3.00 -4.04
C SER A 55 -3.60 -4.37 -4.45
N ALA A 56 -3.47 -5.30 -3.50
CA ALA A 56 -3.00 -6.66 -3.76
C ALA A 56 -3.98 -7.41 -4.68
N GLN A 57 -5.29 -7.28 -4.45
CA GLN A 57 -6.30 -7.90 -5.31
C GLN A 57 -6.23 -7.36 -6.74
N THR A 58 -6.05 -6.05 -6.90
CA THR A 58 -5.84 -5.43 -8.23
C THR A 58 -4.61 -6.02 -8.92
N ARG A 59 -3.46 -6.14 -8.23
CA ARG A 59 -2.25 -6.74 -8.80
C ARG A 59 -2.46 -8.20 -9.23
N VAL A 60 -3.15 -8.99 -8.42
CA VAL A 60 -3.46 -10.40 -8.76
C VAL A 60 -4.35 -10.48 -10.00
N ASN A 61 -5.36 -9.60 -10.11
CA ASN A 61 -6.22 -9.55 -11.29
C ASN A 61 -5.42 -9.16 -12.55
N VAL A 62 -4.56 -8.13 -12.45
CA VAL A 62 -3.67 -7.72 -13.54
C VAL A 62 -2.74 -8.86 -13.96
N ALA A 63 -2.11 -9.56 -13.02
CA ALA A 63 -1.22 -10.68 -13.33
C ALA A 63 -1.97 -11.84 -14.00
N ARG A 64 -3.20 -12.13 -13.55
CA ARG A 64 -4.07 -13.14 -14.15
C ARG A 64 -4.46 -12.76 -15.58
N ASP A 65 -4.89 -11.53 -15.79
CA ASP A 65 -5.29 -11.03 -17.11
C ASP A 65 -4.09 -11.00 -18.05
N ALA A 66 -2.93 -10.51 -17.60
CA ALA A 66 -1.69 -10.54 -18.35
C ALA A 66 -1.28 -11.97 -18.76
N SER A 67 -1.45 -12.96 -17.89
CA SER A 67 -1.17 -14.37 -18.22
C SER A 67 -2.13 -14.92 -19.29
N GLY A 68 -3.43 -14.62 -19.16
CA GLY A 68 -4.43 -15.01 -20.15
C GLY A 68 -4.17 -14.36 -21.52
N PHE A 69 -3.88 -13.06 -21.51
CA PHE A 69 -3.53 -12.30 -22.71
C PHE A 69 -2.20 -12.73 -23.33
N GLY A 70 -1.20 -13.10 -22.53
CA GLY A 70 0.07 -13.62 -23.04
C GLY A 70 -0.10 -14.96 -23.77
N THR A 71 -1.02 -15.81 -23.29
CA THR A 71 -1.40 -17.06 -23.96
C THR A 71 -2.09 -16.75 -25.29
N LEU A 72 -3.08 -15.85 -25.29
CA LEU A 72 -3.79 -15.43 -26.49
C LEU A 72 -2.84 -14.81 -27.53
N ALA A 73 -1.95 -13.92 -27.13
CA ALA A 73 -0.97 -13.29 -28.01
C ALA A 73 0.00 -14.33 -28.63
N SER A 74 0.39 -15.36 -27.86
CA SER A 74 1.21 -16.46 -28.37
C SER A 74 0.46 -17.32 -29.39
N GLU A 75 -0.83 -17.57 -29.19
CA GLU A 75 -1.68 -18.29 -30.16
C GLU A 75 -1.86 -17.47 -31.45
N MET A 76 -2.11 -16.17 -31.33
CA MET A 76 -2.17 -15.25 -32.46
C MET A 76 -0.83 -15.22 -33.22
N ALA A 77 0.31 -15.21 -32.51
CA ALA A 77 1.64 -15.24 -33.13
C ALA A 77 1.85 -16.51 -33.96
N LYS A 78 1.42 -17.68 -33.45
CA LYS A 78 1.48 -18.96 -34.19
C LYS A 78 0.61 -18.93 -35.44
N ARG A 79 -0.64 -18.45 -35.34
CA ARG A 79 -1.53 -18.33 -36.50
C ARG A 79 -0.99 -17.36 -37.56
N ALA A 80 -0.45 -16.22 -37.12
CA ALA A 80 0.17 -15.25 -38.00
C ALA A 80 1.42 -15.81 -38.69
N ALA A 81 2.20 -16.66 -38.01
CA ALA A 81 3.36 -17.35 -38.58
C ALA A 81 2.94 -18.42 -39.61
N ASP A 82 1.89 -19.19 -39.32
CA ASP A 82 1.39 -20.25 -40.19
C ASP A 82 0.64 -19.71 -41.43
N GLY A 83 0.04 -18.52 -41.33
CA GLY A 83 -0.79 -17.89 -42.36
C GLY A 83 -0.24 -16.63 -43.02
N ALA A 84 0.94 -16.13 -42.58
CA ALA A 84 1.65 -14.92 -43.04
C ALA A 84 0.76 -13.68 -43.28
N LYS A 85 -0.33 -13.54 -42.51
CA LYS A 85 -1.18 -12.33 -42.51
C LYS A 85 -1.12 -11.68 -41.13
N PRO A 86 -0.90 -10.35 -41.07
CA PRO A 86 -0.97 -9.63 -39.82
C PRO A 86 -2.34 -9.78 -39.13
N GLU A 87 -2.34 -9.98 -37.81
CA GLU A 87 -3.56 -10.08 -37.00
C GLU A 87 -3.83 -8.77 -36.25
N VAL A 88 -5.11 -8.41 -36.12
CA VAL A 88 -5.52 -7.25 -35.33
C VAL A 88 -5.79 -7.69 -33.90
N LEU A 89 -5.26 -6.95 -32.93
CA LEU A 89 -5.49 -7.22 -31.50
C LEU A 89 -7.00 -7.12 -31.18
N PRO A 90 -7.55 -8.12 -30.46
CA PRO A 90 -8.88 -8.01 -29.86
C PRO A 90 -8.97 -6.78 -28.96
N LYS A 91 -10.14 -6.14 -28.92
CA LYS A 91 -10.35 -4.87 -28.18
C LYS A 91 -9.89 -4.95 -26.72
N THR A 92 -10.22 -6.03 -26.02
CA THR A 92 -9.84 -6.22 -24.61
C THR A 92 -8.33 -6.30 -24.41
N LEU A 93 -7.60 -7.01 -25.28
CA LEU A 93 -6.14 -7.09 -25.25
C LEU A 93 -5.50 -5.73 -25.60
N ARG A 94 -6.09 -5.01 -26.55
CA ARG A 94 -5.63 -3.68 -26.95
C ARG A 94 -5.75 -2.69 -25.80
N ASP A 95 -6.92 -2.60 -25.20
CA ASP A 95 -7.21 -1.68 -24.10
C ASP A 95 -6.26 -1.97 -22.92
N PHE A 96 -6.09 -3.26 -22.57
CA PHE A 96 -5.14 -3.69 -21.54
C PHE A 96 -3.68 -3.35 -21.87
N ALA A 97 -3.23 -3.60 -23.11
CA ALA A 97 -1.87 -3.31 -23.53
C ALA A 97 -1.56 -1.80 -23.54
N VAL A 98 -2.54 -0.96 -23.85
CA VAL A 98 -2.43 0.50 -23.78
C VAL A 98 -2.43 0.98 -22.33
N GLU A 99 -3.34 0.47 -21.50
CA GLU A 99 -3.44 0.79 -20.07
C GLU A 99 -2.13 0.51 -19.32
N HIS A 100 -1.50 -0.63 -19.62
CA HIS A 100 -0.23 -1.03 -19.02
C HIS A 100 1.01 -0.56 -19.80
N ALA A 101 0.84 0.37 -20.76
CA ALA A 101 1.91 0.95 -21.57
C ALA A 101 2.83 -0.07 -22.28
N LEU A 102 2.30 -1.26 -22.59
CA LEU A 102 3.00 -2.29 -23.35
C LEU A 102 3.06 -1.93 -24.83
N VAL A 103 2.04 -1.23 -25.31
CA VAL A 103 1.89 -0.79 -26.70
C VAL A 103 1.40 0.66 -26.70
N SER A 104 1.89 1.48 -27.64
CA SER A 104 1.37 2.84 -27.81
C SER A 104 -0.04 2.82 -28.40
N PRO A 105 -0.93 3.78 -28.07
CA PRO A 105 -2.29 3.80 -28.59
C PRO A 105 -2.36 3.73 -30.12
N GLN A 106 -1.40 4.38 -30.80
CA GLN A 106 -1.29 4.41 -32.25
C GLN A 106 -0.86 3.06 -32.85
N ALA A 107 0.02 2.32 -32.17
CA ALA A 107 0.46 0.99 -32.61
C ALA A 107 -0.61 -0.07 -32.32
N ALA A 108 -1.46 0.15 -31.32
CA ALA A 108 -2.47 -0.80 -30.88
C ALA A 108 -3.62 -0.98 -31.90
N ASP A 109 -3.82 0.00 -32.78
CA ASP A 109 -4.80 -0.05 -33.89
C ASP A 109 -4.23 -0.68 -35.17
N ALA A 110 -2.90 -0.84 -35.27
CA ALA A 110 -2.27 -1.44 -36.42
C ALA A 110 -2.36 -2.98 -36.38
N PRO A 111 -2.29 -3.65 -37.54
CA PRO A 111 -2.11 -5.09 -37.60
C PRO A 111 -0.72 -5.48 -37.07
N PHE A 112 -0.67 -6.54 -36.26
CA PHE A 112 0.57 -7.07 -35.69
C PHE A 112 1.05 -8.28 -36.49
N ASP A 113 2.35 -8.32 -36.75
CA ASP A 113 3.02 -9.49 -37.32
C ASP A 113 3.36 -10.54 -36.24
N ALA A 114 3.79 -11.73 -36.66
CA ALA A 114 4.12 -12.80 -35.72
C ALA A 114 5.21 -12.40 -34.71
N ALA A 115 6.20 -11.61 -35.14
CA ALA A 115 7.30 -11.18 -34.29
C ALA A 115 6.84 -10.20 -33.20
N SER A 116 6.03 -9.20 -33.55
CA SER A 116 5.48 -8.24 -32.59
C SER A 116 4.49 -8.89 -31.63
N LEU A 117 3.69 -9.86 -32.07
CA LEU A 117 2.83 -10.65 -31.18
C LEU A 117 3.63 -11.50 -30.18
N GLN A 118 4.74 -12.10 -30.62
CA GLN A 118 5.63 -12.85 -29.74
C GLN A 118 6.34 -11.95 -28.71
N ALA A 119 6.72 -10.73 -29.12
CA ALA A 119 7.28 -9.73 -28.22
C ALA A 119 6.25 -9.28 -27.17
N LEU A 120 5.01 -8.99 -27.61
CA LEU A 120 3.90 -8.65 -26.72
C LEU A 120 3.59 -9.77 -25.73
N ALA A 121 3.55 -11.03 -26.18
CA ALA A 121 3.36 -12.18 -25.31
C ALA A 121 4.44 -12.28 -24.23
N SER A 122 5.69 -12.05 -24.59
CA SER A 122 6.82 -12.05 -23.66
C SER A 122 6.73 -10.92 -22.64
N GLN A 123 6.32 -9.73 -23.06
CA GLN A 123 6.07 -8.59 -22.17
C GLN A 123 4.92 -8.84 -21.19
N LEU A 124 3.81 -9.41 -21.67
CA LEU A 124 2.66 -9.79 -20.84
C LEU A 124 3.03 -10.87 -19.82
N GLN A 125 3.86 -11.84 -20.21
CA GLN A 125 4.34 -12.87 -19.31
C GLN A 125 5.31 -12.30 -18.25
N SER A 126 6.15 -11.34 -18.65
CA SER A 126 6.99 -10.58 -17.71
C SER A 126 6.15 -9.76 -16.72
N LEU A 127 5.10 -9.10 -17.19
CA LEU A 127 4.16 -8.35 -16.33
C LEU A 127 3.49 -9.28 -15.31
N ALA A 128 2.98 -10.42 -15.77
CA ALA A 128 2.39 -11.44 -14.89
C ALA A 128 3.37 -11.95 -13.83
N LEU A 129 4.65 -12.13 -14.19
CA LEU A 129 5.70 -12.57 -13.27
C LEU A 129 6.15 -11.47 -12.32
N THR A 130 6.25 -10.23 -12.77
CA THR A 130 6.78 -9.12 -11.96
C THR A 130 5.77 -8.68 -10.91
N ASP A 131 4.48 -8.61 -11.26
CA ASP A 131 3.42 -8.31 -10.30
C ASP A 131 3.11 -9.51 -9.39
N GLY A 132 3.31 -10.75 -9.85
CA GLY A 132 3.23 -11.97 -9.03
C GLY A 132 4.44 -12.21 -8.10
N ALA A 133 5.63 -11.71 -8.47
CA ALA A 133 6.87 -11.88 -7.70
C ALA A 133 7.06 -10.88 -6.55
N SER A 134 6.12 -9.93 -6.37
CA SER A 134 6.06 -9.02 -5.22
C SER A 134 5.84 -9.75 -3.87
N SER A 135 5.77 -11.09 -3.87
CA SER A 135 5.72 -11.99 -2.71
C SER A 135 6.60 -11.57 -1.52
N THR A 136 7.86 -11.14 -1.73
CA THR A 136 8.74 -10.79 -0.60
C THR A 136 8.32 -9.47 0.06
N SER A 137 7.96 -8.46 -0.74
CA SER A 137 7.48 -7.17 -0.23
C SER A 137 6.13 -7.33 0.46
N GLU A 138 5.25 -8.11 -0.15
CA GLU A 138 3.91 -8.43 0.37
C GLU A 138 3.98 -9.23 1.67
N GLN A 139 4.85 -10.25 1.75
CA GLN A 139 5.07 -10.99 3.00
C GLN A 139 5.64 -10.10 4.11
N ILE A 140 6.56 -9.18 3.78
CA ILE A 140 7.11 -8.23 4.77
C ILE A 140 6.01 -7.28 5.28
N GLN A 141 5.16 -6.77 4.40
CA GLN A 141 4.05 -5.90 4.77
C GLN A 141 3.01 -6.66 5.61
N LEU A 142 2.63 -7.87 5.21
CA LEU A 142 1.74 -8.75 5.97
C LEU A 142 2.28 -9.03 7.38
N LYS A 143 3.57 -9.39 7.49
CA LYS A 143 4.22 -9.61 8.80
C LYS A 143 4.17 -8.37 9.67
N ARG A 144 4.44 -7.18 9.13
CA ARG A 144 4.35 -5.92 9.89
C ARG A 144 2.92 -5.65 10.36
N PHE A 145 1.92 -5.93 9.53
CA PHE A 145 0.51 -5.78 9.92
C PHE A 145 0.14 -6.73 11.05
N VAL A 146 0.47 -8.01 10.93
CA VAL A 146 0.19 -9.02 11.97
C VAL A 146 0.88 -8.66 13.29
N THR A 147 2.18 -8.34 13.26
CA THR A 147 2.91 -7.92 14.46
C THR A 147 2.33 -6.67 15.09
N SER A 148 1.91 -5.68 14.29
CA SER A 148 1.30 -4.45 14.82
C SER A 148 -0.08 -4.72 15.43
N TYR A 149 -0.87 -5.62 14.84
CA TYR A 149 -2.17 -6.04 15.37
C TYR A 149 -2.01 -6.75 16.71
N ASP A 150 -1.12 -7.74 16.80
CA ASP A 150 -0.87 -8.51 18.04
C ASP A 150 -0.39 -7.63 19.19
N ASN A 151 0.51 -6.68 18.90
CA ASN A 151 0.97 -5.70 19.89
C ASN A 151 -0.18 -4.85 20.43
N THR A 152 -1.10 -4.45 19.54
CA THR A 152 -2.23 -3.60 19.92
C THR A 152 -3.30 -4.39 20.69
N LEU A 153 -3.52 -5.65 20.33
CA LEU A 153 -4.42 -6.56 21.03
C LEU A 153 -3.89 -6.88 22.44
N THR A 154 -2.58 -7.05 22.58
CA THR A 154 -1.91 -7.19 23.88
C THR A 154 -2.11 -5.95 24.75
N LEU A 155 -1.93 -4.75 24.18
CA LEU A 155 -2.15 -3.49 24.90
C LEU A 155 -3.62 -3.36 25.33
N TYR A 156 -4.56 -3.67 24.45
CA TYR A 156 -5.99 -3.62 24.75
C TYR A 156 -6.38 -4.56 25.91
N ASN A 157 -5.88 -5.79 25.89
CA ASN A 157 -6.11 -6.76 26.97
C ASN A 157 -5.52 -6.30 28.31
N ALA A 158 -4.31 -5.72 28.30
CA ALA A 158 -3.68 -5.17 29.51
C ALA A 158 -4.49 -4.01 30.11
N VAL A 159 -5.06 -3.15 29.26
CA VAL A 159 -5.92 -2.03 29.66
C VAL A 159 -7.24 -2.54 30.26
N ILE A 160 -7.90 -3.53 29.64
CA ILE A 160 -9.11 -4.16 30.21
C ILE A 160 -8.83 -4.75 31.59
N ALA A 161 -7.73 -5.49 31.72
CA ALA A 161 -7.34 -6.09 33.01
C ALA A 161 -7.15 -5.02 34.09
N ARG A 162 -6.51 -3.89 33.73
CA ARG A 162 -6.28 -2.77 34.65
C ARG A 162 -7.58 -2.06 35.02
N LEU A 163 -8.52 -1.89 34.09
CA LEU A 163 -9.85 -1.36 34.37
C LEU A 163 -10.59 -2.26 35.36
N GLY A 164 -10.57 -3.58 35.14
CA GLY A 164 -11.16 -4.54 36.08
C GLY A 164 -10.55 -4.44 37.48
N GLU A 165 -9.24 -4.24 37.58
CA GLU A 165 -8.55 -4.03 38.86
C GLU A 165 -8.97 -2.73 39.56
N VAL A 166 -9.08 -1.62 38.81
CA VAL A 166 -9.53 -0.32 39.33
C VAL A 166 -11.00 -0.41 39.77
N THR A 167 -11.88 -1.00 38.97
CA THR A 167 -13.28 -1.21 39.33
C THR A 167 -13.41 -2.06 40.59
N LYS A 168 -12.64 -3.16 40.71
CA LYS A 168 -12.59 -3.97 41.94
C LYS A 168 -12.14 -3.15 43.15
N LYS A 169 -11.11 -2.30 43.01
CA LYS A 169 -10.66 -1.43 44.11
C LYS A 169 -11.74 -0.44 44.52
N ILE A 170 -12.43 0.19 43.57
CA ILE A 170 -13.53 1.12 43.87
C ILE A 170 -14.66 0.41 44.60
N VAL A 171 -15.11 -0.74 44.10
CA VAL A 171 -16.21 -1.52 44.71
C VAL A 171 -15.83 -2.02 46.10
N ASN A 172 -14.59 -2.47 46.32
CA ASN A 172 -14.13 -2.92 47.65
C ASN A 172 -13.83 -1.76 48.62
N SER A 173 -13.79 -0.52 48.14
CA SER A 173 -13.57 0.68 48.99
C SER A 173 -14.87 1.41 49.34
N LEU A 174 -16.01 0.94 48.81
CA LEU A 174 -17.36 1.28 49.25
C LEU A 174 -17.83 0.30 50.32
#